data_AF-A0A182T382-F1
#
_entry.id   AF-A0A182T382-F1
#
_cell.length_a   1.000
_cell.length_b   1.000
_cell.length_c   1.000
_cell.angle_alpha   90.00
_cell.angle_beta   90.00
_cell.angle_gamma   90.00
#
_symmetry.space_group_name_H-M   'P 1'
#
loop_
_entity.id
_entity.type
_entity.pdbx_description
1 polymer ?
#
loop_
_entity_poly.entity_id
_entity_poly.type
_entity_poly.pdbx_seq_one_letter_code
_entity_poly.pdbx_strand_id
1 'polypeptide(L)'
;SLPGTATAHKLVVAIRQKCNAEDVLNELNDLPNSRDASDMDMAEAPFNPLKIDVFVQTLLNLGSKSFSHSFAAISKFHAVFKALAETEEAQICILHNMFELWVDHQQMMVVIVDKLLKVQIVECSAVATWVFSKEMVGEFTKMYLWEILHLTIKKMNQHVTKLSREMNEAKEKLARTVESSSSESEDEASPNPQKQRKKAEGSGQEKPTEEQVERMEEKLEAAYVDQKRLFLIIFQRFIMILSEHLVKCDTDGRDYDTDWYRWTIGRLQQVFMMHHEQVQKYSSTLESLLFTSDLDPHILDVFHQFTALRA
;
A
#
# COMPACT_ATOMS: atom_id res chain seq x y z
N SER A 1 3.59 -15.75 32.58
CA SER A 1 3.21 -16.19 31.23
C SER A 1 2.91 -14.96 30.42
N LEU A 2 3.42 -14.82 29.20
CA LEU A 2 2.99 -13.74 28.30
C LEU A 2 1.51 -13.98 27.88
N PRO A 3 0.72 -12.94 27.63
CA PRO A 3 -0.62 -13.08 27.05
C PRO A 3 -0.58 -13.92 25.76
N GLY A 4 -1.59 -14.77 25.54
CA GLY A 4 -1.68 -15.57 24.31
C GLY A 4 -0.70 -16.76 24.18
N THR A 5 0.22 -16.98 25.14
CA THR A 5 1.22 -18.08 25.08
C THR A 5 0.60 -19.45 24.82
N ALA A 6 -0.51 -19.77 25.47
CA ALA A 6 -1.18 -21.06 25.30
C ALA A 6 -1.70 -21.24 23.86
N THR A 7 -2.35 -20.20 23.30
CA THR A 7 -2.85 -20.20 21.92
C THR A 7 -1.70 -20.25 20.92
N ALA A 8 -0.60 -19.53 21.16
CA ALA A 8 0.60 -19.60 20.31
C ALA A 8 1.14 -21.04 20.21
N HIS A 9 1.25 -21.76 21.34
CA HIS A 9 1.66 -23.16 21.32
C HIS A 9 0.70 -24.07 20.56
N LYS A 10 -0.62 -23.87 20.71
CA LYS A 10 -1.63 -24.61 19.93
C LYS A 10 -1.49 -24.34 18.44
N LEU A 11 -1.33 -23.08 18.04
CA LEU A 11 -1.12 -22.68 16.64
C LEU A 11 0.16 -23.29 16.06
N VAL A 12 1.25 -23.35 16.83
CA VAL A 12 2.49 -24.03 16.40
C VAL A 12 2.20 -25.48 16.02
N VAL A 13 1.46 -26.21 16.85
CA VAL A 13 1.11 -27.61 16.61
C VAL A 13 0.18 -27.73 15.39
N ALA A 14 -0.88 -26.91 15.33
CA ALA A 14 -1.87 -26.94 14.26
C ALA A 14 -1.24 -26.63 12.87
N ILE A 15 -0.41 -25.59 12.79
CA ILE A 15 0.25 -25.20 11.53
C ILE A 15 1.20 -26.30 11.05
N ARG A 16 1.97 -26.92 11.96
CA ARG A 16 2.85 -28.06 11.64
C ARG A 16 2.07 -29.29 11.17
N GLN A 17 0.88 -29.52 11.71
CA GLN A 17 -0.06 -30.56 11.30
C GLN A 17 -0.84 -30.20 10.02
N LYS A 18 -0.47 -29.11 9.35
CA LYS A 18 -1.05 -28.64 8.09
C LYS A 18 -2.55 -28.29 8.20
N CYS A 19 -2.97 -27.69 9.30
CA CYS A 19 -4.32 -27.13 9.46
C CYS A 19 -4.69 -26.15 8.32
N ASN A 20 -6.00 -25.90 8.18
CA ASN A 20 -6.56 -24.92 7.25
C ASN A 20 -6.68 -23.53 7.92
N ALA A 21 -7.23 -22.55 7.18
CA ALA A 21 -7.40 -21.18 7.68
C ALA A 21 -8.50 -21.05 8.75
N GLU A 22 -9.57 -21.84 8.65
CA GLU A 22 -10.69 -21.86 9.60
C GLU A 22 -10.23 -22.39 10.96
N ASP A 23 -9.42 -23.44 10.98
CA ASP A 23 -8.82 -24.00 12.20
C ASP A 23 -8.02 -22.92 12.95
N VAL A 24 -7.23 -22.12 12.22
CA VAL A 24 -6.45 -21.02 12.81
C VAL A 24 -7.36 -19.92 13.37
N LEU A 25 -8.39 -19.51 12.63
CA LEU A 25 -9.34 -18.49 13.10
C LEU A 25 -10.09 -18.95 14.36
N ASN A 26 -10.46 -20.22 14.41
CA ASN A 26 -11.12 -20.82 15.58
C ASN A 26 -10.20 -20.78 16.81
N GLU A 27 -8.93 -21.15 16.67
CA GLU A 27 -7.97 -21.07 17.78
C GLU A 27 -7.70 -19.62 18.24
N LEU A 28 -7.78 -18.65 17.33
CA LEU A 28 -7.62 -17.24 17.66
C LEU A 28 -8.85 -16.64 18.36
N ASN A 29 -10.05 -17.21 18.19
CA ASN A 29 -11.28 -16.68 18.79
C ASN A 29 -11.29 -16.72 20.32
N ASP A 30 -10.51 -17.64 20.92
CA ASP A 30 -10.37 -17.78 22.36
C ASP A 30 -9.54 -16.65 23.01
N LEU A 31 -8.88 -15.78 22.22
CA LEU A 31 -8.01 -14.72 22.74
C LEU A 31 -8.82 -13.48 23.18
N PRO A 32 -8.55 -12.96 24.39
CA PRO A 32 -9.18 -11.73 24.86
C PRO A 32 -8.74 -10.53 23.99
N ASN A 33 -9.60 -9.53 23.85
CA ASN A 33 -9.23 -8.27 23.22
C ASN A 33 -8.41 -7.44 24.23
N SER A 34 -7.10 -7.63 24.23
CA SER A 34 -6.21 -6.99 25.20
C SER A 34 -5.74 -5.63 24.68
N ARG A 35 -6.48 -4.58 25.01
CA ARG A 35 -5.87 -3.28 25.37
C ARG A 35 -6.28 -3.00 26.81
N ASP A 36 -5.32 -2.54 27.60
CA ASP A 36 -5.44 -2.35 29.03
C ASP A 36 -6.75 -1.65 29.41
N ALA A 37 -7.41 -2.18 30.42
CA ALA A 37 -8.57 -1.58 31.09
C ALA A 37 -8.25 -0.24 31.81
N SER A 38 -7.14 0.43 31.45
CA SER A 38 -6.69 1.70 32.02
C SER A 38 -7.03 2.92 31.16
N ASP A 39 -7.38 2.75 29.88
CA ASP A 39 -7.91 3.84 29.07
C ASP A 39 -9.44 3.78 29.10
N MET A 40 -10.03 4.61 29.96
CA MET A 40 -11.46 4.90 29.94
C MET A 40 -11.84 5.55 28.60
N ASP A 41 -12.11 4.76 27.58
CA ASP A 41 -13.08 5.12 26.55
C ASP A 41 -13.71 3.86 25.96
N MET A 42 -15.02 3.73 26.20
CA MET A 42 -15.86 2.58 25.88
C MET A 42 -16.19 2.54 24.38
N ALA A 43 -15.20 2.18 23.57
CA ALA A 43 -15.42 1.64 22.24
C ALA A 43 -14.63 0.34 22.13
N GLU A 44 -15.29 -0.78 21.83
CA GLU A 44 -14.59 -2.00 21.44
C GLU A 44 -13.61 -1.63 20.32
N ALA A 45 -12.31 -1.82 20.57
CA ALA A 45 -11.29 -1.53 19.56
C ALA A 45 -11.66 -2.26 18.26
N PRO A 46 -11.58 -1.60 17.09
CA PRO A 46 -12.12 -2.13 15.84
C PRO A 46 -11.40 -3.41 15.36
N PHE A 47 -10.30 -3.78 16.02
CA PHE A 47 -9.59 -5.03 15.83
C PHE A 47 -8.99 -5.52 17.16
N ASN A 48 -8.63 -6.81 17.23
CA ASN A 48 -7.99 -7.40 18.39
C ASN A 48 -6.46 -7.51 18.15
N PRO A 49 -5.63 -6.68 18.81
CA PRO A 49 -4.18 -6.68 18.59
C PRO A 49 -3.51 -7.97 19.06
N LEU A 50 -4.03 -8.63 20.11
CA LEU A 50 -3.47 -9.88 20.62
C LEU A 50 -3.68 -11.05 19.63
N LYS A 51 -4.82 -11.07 18.92
CA LYS A 51 -5.04 -12.05 17.84
C LYS A 51 -4.01 -11.88 16.73
N ILE A 52 -3.74 -10.63 16.34
CA ILE A 52 -2.74 -10.30 15.32
C ILE A 52 -1.35 -10.72 15.78
N ASP A 53 -0.94 -10.31 16.98
CA ASP A 53 0.36 -10.62 17.56
C ASP A 53 0.62 -12.13 17.59
N VAL A 54 -0.24 -12.89 18.26
CA VAL A 54 -0.10 -14.35 18.38
C VAL A 54 -0.04 -15.02 17.00
N PHE A 55 -0.88 -14.61 16.05
CA PHE A 55 -0.88 -15.20 14.71
C PHE A 55 0.38 -14.85 13.91
N VAL A 56 0.72 -13.56 13.81
CA VAL A 56 1.82 -13.05 13.00
C VAL A 56 3.16 -13.56 13.52
N GLN A 57 3.39 -13.46 14.84
CA GLN A 57 4.61 -13.97 15.48
C GLN A 57 4.76 -15.47 15.24
N THR A 58 3.70 -16.25 15.47
CA THR A 58 3.75 -17.72 15.30
C THR A 58 4.00 -18.12 13.85
N LEU A 59 3.25 -17.56 12.91
CA LEU A 59 3.31 -17.94 11.51
C LEU A 59 4.65 -17.56 10.87
N LEU A 60 5.10 -16.32 11.08
CA LEU A 60 6.34 -15.83 10.49
C LEU A 60 7.57 -16.49 11.13
N ASN A 61 7.53 -16.81 12.43
CA ASN A 61 8.58 -17.58 13.08
C ASN A 61 8.69 -19.00 12.50
N LEU A 62 7.56 -19.68 12.22
CA LEU A 62 7.58 -20.98 11.54
C LEU A 62 8.05 -20.89 10.08
N GLY A 63 7.83 -19.74 9.43
CA GLY A 63 8.30 -19.43 8.08
C GLY A 63 9.76 -18.95 8.00
N SER A 64 10.45 -18.77 9.14
CA SER A 64 11.73 -18.06 9.24
C SER A 64 12.92 -18.68 8.51
N LYS A 65 12.80 -19.92 8.01
CA LYS A 65 13.92 -20.67 7.40
C LYS A 65 14.47 -20.02 6.12
N SER A 66 13.60 -19.43 5.30
CA SER A 66 14.02 -18.69 4.10
C SER A 66 12.87 -17.82 3.59
N PHE A 67 13.17 -16.86 2.70
CA PHE A 67 12.16 -16.02 2.06
C PHE A 67 11.02 -16.84 1.44
N SER A 68 11.35 -17.95 0.76
CA SER A 68 10.35 -18.83 0.15
C SER A 68 9.42 -19.48 1.17
N HIS A 69 9.92 -19.84 2.37
CA HIS A 69 9.09 -20.39 3.44
C HIS A 69 8.14 -19.32 4.00
N SER A 70 8.63 -18.11 4.28
CA SER A 70 7.78 -16.98 4.70
C SER A 70 6.72 -16.65 3.65
N PHE A 71 7.07 -16.62 2.36
CA PHE A 71 6.09 -16.34 1.30
C PHE A 71 5.05 -17.43 1.15
N ALA A 72 5.45 -18.70 1.28
CA ALA A 72 4.53 -19.82 1.25
C ALA A 72 3.59 -19.80 2.46
N ALA A 73 4.10 -19.45 3.64
CA ALA A 73 3.30 -19.29 4.86
C ALA A 73 2.25 -18.17 4.70
N ILE A 74 2.67 -16.98 4.24
CA ILE A 74 1.78 -15.84 3.97
C ILE A 74 0.71 -16.21 2.95
N SER A 75 1.09 -16.88 1.86
CA SER A 75 0.14 -17.31 0.82
C SER A 75 -0.82 -18.38 1.30
N LYS A 76 -0.37 -19.34 2.12
CA LYS A 76 -1.22 -20.40 2.67
C LYS A 76 -2.30 -19.85 3.61
N PHE A 77 -1.95 -18.88 4.45
CA PHE A 77 -2.86 -18.29 5.44
C PHE A 77 -3.33 -16.88 5.06
N HIS A 78 -3.39 -16.57 3.76
CA HIS A 78 -3.83 -15.28 3.25
C HIS A 78 -5.24 -14.90 3.75
N ALA A 79 -6.16 -15.86 3.79
CA ALA A 79 -7.52 -15.64 4.29
C ALA A 79 -7.53 -15.19 5.77
N VAL A 80 -6.65 -15.77 6.61
CA VAL A 80 -6.53 -15.38 8.03
C VAL A 80 -5.98 -13.95 8.13
N PHE A 81 -4.95 -13.62 7.35
CA PHE A 81 -4.45 -12.25 7.29
C PHE A 81 -5.55 -11.27 6.87
N LYS A 82 -6.35 -11.58 5.84
CA LYS A 82 -7.43 -10.70 5.39
C LYS A 82 -8.52 -10.50 6.45
N ALA A 83 -8.87 -11.55 7.20
CA ALA A 83 -9.82 -11.45 8.30
C ALA A 83 -9.28 -10.65 9.49
N LEU A 84 -7.96 -10.64 9.70
CA LEU A 84 -7.33 -9.87 10.77
C LEU A 84 -7.00 -8.42 10.36
N ALA A 85 -6.87 -8.14 9.07
CA ALA A 85 -6.39 -6.87 8.52
C ALA A 85 -7.51 -5.96 8.00
N GLU A 86 -8.70 -6.01 8.62
CA GLU A 86 -9.89 -5.30 8.13
C GLU A 86 -9.77 -3.77 8.20
N THR A 87 -9.03 -3.24 9.18
CA THR A 87 -8.78 -1.79 9.32
C THR A 87 -7.33 -1.41 9.07
N GLU A 88 -7.10 -0.12 8.80
CA GLU A 88 -5.74 0.42 8.60
C GLU A 88 -4.89 0.23 9.87
N GLU A 89 -5.47 0.40 11.06
CA GLU A 89 -4.78 0.18 12.34
C GLU A 89 -4.38 -1.30 12.53
N ALA A 90 -5.23 -2.23 12.09
CA ALA A 90 -4.92 -3.65 12.12
C ALA A 90 -3.78 -4.00 11.16
N GLN A 91 -3.75 -3.39 9.97
CA GLN A 91 -2.65 -3.52 9.01
C GLN A 91 -1.34 -2.97 9.57
N ILE A 92 -1.38 -1.82 10.24
CA ILE A 92 -0.21 -1.24 10.94
C ILE A 92 0.23 -2.17 12.09
N CYS A 93 -0.69 -2.78 12.82
CA CYS A 93 -0.39 -3.76 13.86
C CYS A 93 0.32 -5.01 13.28
N ILE A 94 -0.09 -5.48 12.10
CA ILE A 94 0.61 -6.58 11.39
C ILE A 94 2.05 -6.16 11.02
N LEU A 95 2.23 -4.94 10.49
CA LEU A 95 3.56 -4.41 10.15
C LEU A 95 4.45 -4.28 11.38
N HIS A 96 3.89 -3.83 12.51
CA HIS A 96 4.60 -3.73 13.77
C HIS A 96 5.05 -5.10 14.29
N ASN A 97 4.18 -6.10 14.30
CA ASN A 97 4.54 -7.47 14.69
C ASN A 97 5.60 -8.09 13.76
N MET A 98 5.51 -7.81 12.46
CA MET A 98 6.55 -8.21 11.51
C MET A 98 7.89 -7.54 11.84
N PHE A 99 7.88 -6.26 12.22
CA PHE A 99 9.07 -5.51 12.58
C PHE A 99 9.74 -6.07 13.84
N GLU A 100 8.98 -6.31 14.90
CA GLU A 100 9.51 -6.84 16.16
C GLU A 100 10.18 -8.20 15.96
N LEU A 101 9.63 -9.06 15.11
CA LEU A 101 10.21 -10.37 14.80
C LEU A 101 11.50 -10.29 13.97
N TRP A 102 11.62 -9.28 13.10
CA TRP A 102 12.67 -9.20 12.08
C TRP A 102 13.56 -7.96 12.18
N VAL A 103 13.62 -7.31 13.34
CA VAL A 103 14.41 -6.09 13.58
C VAL A 103 15.89 -6.26 13.19
N ASP A 104 16.45 -7.45 13.42
CA ASP A 104 17.84 -7.78 13.08
C ASP A 104 18.03 -8.23 11.62
N HIS A 105 16.96 -8.30 10.81
CA HIS A 105 17.00 -8.77 9.43
C HIS A 105 16.27 -7.80 8.46
N GLN A 106 16.94 -6.69 8.17
CA GLN A 106 16.44 -5.62 7.30
C GLN A 106 15.91 -6.10 5.94
N GLN A 107 16.67 -6.94 5.24
CA GLN A 107 16.23 -7.46 3.94
C GLN A 107 14.96 -8.32 4.02
N MET A 108 14.78 -9.08 5.11
CA MET A 108 13.55 -9.85 5.33
C MET A 108 12.34 -8.92 5.47
N MET A 109 12.49 -7.81 6.20
CA MET A 109 11.43 -6.80 6.33
C MET A 109 11.04 -6.22 4.97
N VAL A 110 12.02 -5.82 4.14
CA VAL A 110 11.76 -5.28 2.80
C VAL A 110 10.93 -6.26 1.96
N VAL A 111 11.33 -7.54 1.93
CA VAL A 111 10.66 -8.53 1.07
C VAL A 111 9.32 -9.00 1.63
N ILE A 112 9.12 -9.01 2.96
CA ILE A 112 7.82 -9.32 3.56
C ILE A 112 6.85 -8.18 3.28
N VAL A 113 7.24 -6.90 3.46
CA VAL A 113 6.37 -5.76 3.13
C VAL A 113 5.99 -5.77 1.64
N ASP A 114 6.96 -6.03 0.74
CA ASP A 114 6.68 -6.21 -0.69
C ASP A 114 5.64 -7.30 -0.96
N LYS A 115 5.77 -8.45 -0.27
CA LYS A 115 4.84 -9.57 -0.38
C LYS A 115 3.46 -9.20 0.14
N LEU A 116 3.34 -8.57 1.31
CA LEU A 116 2.08 -8.17 1.93
C LEU A 116 1.30 -7.18 1.05
N LEU A 117 1.99 -6.21 0.45
CA LEU A 117 1.42 -5.29 -0.54
C LEU A 117 0.96 -6.04 -1.79
N LYS A 118 1.79 -6.96 -2.32
CA LYS A 118 1.49 -7.71 -3.55
C LYS A 118 0.25 -8.60 -3.42
N VAL A 119 0.00 -9.16 -2.24
CA VAL A 119 -1.18 -9.99 -1.96
C VAL A 119 -2.32 -9.21 -1.29
N GLN A 120 -2.22 -7.87 -1.23
CA GLN A 120 -3.25 -6.98 -0.70
C GLN A 120 -3.68 -7.31 0.74
N ILE A 121 -2.73 -7.74 1.57
CA ILE A 121 -2.93 -7.87 3.02
C ILE A 121 -2.84 -6.48 3.66
N VAL A 122 -1.88 -5.67 3.24
CA VAL A 122 -1.73 -4.27 3.67
C VAL A 122 -1.83 -3.35 2.47
N GLU A 123 -2.31 -2.12 2.71
CA GLU A 123 -2.39 -1.04 1.75
C GLU A 123 -1.14 -0.16 1.78
N CYS A 124 -0.95 0.62 0.71
CA CYS A 124 0.20 1.54 0.62
C CYS A 124 0.11 2.65 1.68
N SER A 125 -1.09 3.12 2.01
CA SER A 125 -1.38 4.07 3.08
C SER A 125 -0.89 3.55 4.44
N ALA A 126 -1.25 2.32 4.80
CA ALA A 126 -0.84 1.69 6.05
C ALA A 126 0.69 1.59 6.17
N VAL A 127 1.37 1.20 5.08
CA VAL A 127 2.84 1.12 5.05
C VAL A 127 3.47 2.51 5.19
N ALA A 128 2.95 3.53 4.50
CA ALA A 128 3.43 4.90 4.64
C ALA A 128 3.23 5.40 6.07
N THR A 129 2.06 5.19 6.67
CA THR A 129 1.79 5.56 8.07
C THR A 129 2.73 4.85 9.05
N TRP A 130 2.99 3.55 8.84
CA TRP A 130 3.91 2.77 9.67
C TRP A 130 5.36 3.27 9.57
N VAL A 131 5.86 3.61 8.38
CA VAL A 131 7.23 4.14 8.19
C VAL A 131 7.52 5.37 9.05
N PHE A 132 6.52 6.22 9.26
CA PHE A 132 6.63 7.44 10.08
C PHE A 132 6.09 7.26 11.52
N SER A 133 5.87 6.02 11.96
CA SER A 133 5.33 5.76 13.29
C SER A 133 6.40 5.96 14.39
N LYS A 134 5.94 6.06 15.65
CA LYS A 134 6.83 6.29 16.80
C LYS A 134 7.82 5.14 17.00
N GLU A 135 7.39 3.94 16.67
CA GLU A 135 8.16 2.70 16.79
C GLU A 135 9.33 2.67 15.79
N MET A 136 9.20 3.37 14.65
CA MET A 136 10.22 3.42 13.60
C MET A 136 11.24 4.54 13.79
N VAL A 137 11.11 5.40 14.82
CA VAL A 137 12.01 6.53 15.07
C VAL A 137 13.47 6.07 15.19
N GLY A 138 13.73 4.97 15.89
CA GLY A 138 15.09 4.41 16.05
C GLY A 138 15.69 3.86 14.75
N GLU A 139 14.84 3.58 13.76
CA GLU A 139 15.22 3.00 12.48
C GLU A 139 15.19 4.03 11.33
N PHE A 140 14.71 5.24 11.59
CA PHE A 140 14.34 6.22 10.57
C PHE A 140 15.50 6.64 9.64
N THR A 141 16.73 6.62 10.14
CA THR A 141 17.93 6.96 9.36
C THR A 141 18.54 5.76 8.62
N LYS A 142 17.97 4.55 8.75
CA LYS A 142 18.46 3.35 8.07
C LYS A 142 17.89 3.23 6.67
N MET A 143 18.72 2.80 5.72
CA MET A 143 18.39 2.75 4.29
C MET A 143 17.16 1.89 3.95
N TYR A 144 17.00 0.75 4.63
CA TYR A 144 15.95 -0.20 4.33
C TYR A 144 14.53 0.37 4.50
N LEU A 145 14.34 1.32 5.41
CA LEU A 145 13.05 1.96 5.64
C LEU A 145 12.63 2.82 4.43
N TRP A 146 13.60 3.53 3.85
CA TRP A 146 13.41 4.33 2.63
C TRP A 146 13.26 3.47 1.38
N GLU A 147 13.93 2.32 1.35
CA GLU A 147 13.70 1.30 0.32
C GLU A 147 12.25 0.81 0.36
N ILE A 148 11.70 0.49 1.55
CA ILE A 148 10.30 0.11 1.73
C ILE A 148 9.36 1.22 1.24
N LEU A 149 9.61 2.47 1.65
CA LEU A 149 8.76 3.59 1.26
C LEU A 149 8.73 3.78 -0.26
N HIS A 150 9.90 3.81 -0.92
CA HIS A 150 9.97 3.99 -2.37
C HIS A 150 9.45 2.77 -3.14
N LEU A 151 9.64 1.55 -2.64
CA LEU A 151 9.03 0.35 -3.18
C LEU A 151 7.50 0.45 -3.15
N THR A 152 6.95 0.95 -2.05
CA THR A 152 5.51 1.15 -1.85
C THR A 152 4.95 2.16 -2.85
N ILE A 153 5.58 3.34 -2.97
CA ILE A 153 5.18 4.36 -3.96
C ILE A 153 5.26 3.79 -5.38
N LYS A 154 6.35 3.09 -5.71
CA LYS A 154 6.53 2.48 -7.03
C LYS A 154 5.43 1.47 -7.35
N LYS A 155 5.01 0.64 -6.40
CA LYS A 155 3.89 -0.29 -6.60
C LYS A 155 2.59 0.44 -6.89
N MET A 156 2.29 1.49 -6.12
CA MET A 156 1.08 2.28 -6.35
C MET A 156 1.09 2.92 -7.74
N ASN A 157 2.23 3.53 -8.13
CA ASN A 157 2.40 4.10 -9.47
C ASN A 157 2.20 3.06 -10.57
N GLN A 158 2.82 1.88 -10.42
CA GLN A 158 2.68 0.78 -11.37
C GLN A 158 1.24 0.25 -11.45
N HIS A 159 0.52 0.22 -10.33
CA HIS A 159 -0.88 -0.20 -10.28
C HIS A 159 -1.77 0.75 -11.10
N VAL A 160 -1.64 2.06 -10.87
CA VAL A 160 -2.36 3.10 -11.63
C VAL A 160 -2.01 3.05 -13.11
N THR A 161 -0.72 2.97 -13.47
CA THR A 161 -0.31 2.86 -14.87
C THR A 161 -0.87 1.62 -15.55
N LYS A 162 -0.89 0.48 -14.85
CA LYS A 162 -1.45 -0.76 -15.37
C LYS A 162 -2.94 -0.64 -15.63
N LEU A 163 -3.71 -0.15 -14.65
CA LEU A 163 -5.16 0.03 -14.80
C LEU A 163 -5.51 1.04 -15.90
N SER A 164 -4.76 2.14 -15.99
CA SER A 164 -4.95 3.14 -17.05
C SER A 164 -4.72 2.55 -18.44
N ARG A 165 -3.66 1.75 -18.60
CA ARG A 165 -3.40 1.05 -19.87
C ARG A 165 -4.50 0.06 -20.20
N GLU A 166 -4.91 -0.78 -19.25
CA GLU A 166 -5.97 -1.77 -19.45
C GLU A 166 -7.31 -1.09 -19.82
N MET A 167 -7.65 0.03 -19.19
CA MET A 167 -8.84 0.82 -19.51
C MET A 167 -8.77 1.40 -20.93
N ASN A 168 -7.63 1.96 -21.33
CA ASN A 168 -7.45 2.52 -22.68
C ASN A 168 -7.60 1.43 -23.75
N GLU A 169 -6.96 0.27 -23.54
CA GLU A 169 -7.07 -0.88 -24.43
C GLU A 169 -8.51 -1.41 -24.53
N ALA A 170 -9.27 -1.41 -23.43
CA ALA A 170 -10.67 -1.82 -23.44
C ALA A 170 -11.57 -0.81 -24.17
N LYS A 171 -11.39 0.51 -23.94
CA LYS A 171 -12.12 1.58 -24.63
C LYS A 171 -11.86 1.55 -26.14
N GLU A 172 -10.61 1.38 -26.57
CA GLU A 172 -10.28 1.26 -28.00
C GLU A 172 -10.92 0.04 -28.68
N LYS A 173 -10.94 -1.12 -28.00
CA LYS A 173 -11.59 -2.33 -28.53
C LYS A 173 -13.10 -2.16 -28.67
N LEU A 174 -13.73 -1.49 -27.71
CA LEU A 174 -15.16 -1.19 -27.76
C LEU A 174 -15.48 -0.24 -28.92
N ALA A 175 -14.73 0.85 -29.07
CA ALA A 175 -14.90 1.82 -30.16
C ALA A 175 -14.80 1.18 -31.56
N ARG A 176 -13.77 0.35 -31.78
CA ARG A 176 -13.61 -0.39 -33.06
C ARG A 176 -14.76 -1.36 -33.35
N THR A 177 -15.39 -1.91 -32.30
CA THR A 177 -16.54 -2.81 -32.47
C THR A 177 -17.76 -2.02 -32.92
N VAL A 178 -18.02 -0.86 -32.30
CA VAL A 178 -19.13 0.03 -32.67
C VAL A 178 -18.99 0.53 -34.11
N GLU A 179 -17.79 0.93 -34.52
CA GLU A 179 -17.52 1.36 -35.91
C GLU A 179 -17.75 0.22 -36.93
N SER A 180 -17.34 -1.01 -36.59
CA SER A 180 -17.55 -2.17 -37.46
C SER A 180 -19.02 -2.56 -37.61
N SER A 181 -19.82 -2.44 -36.55
CA SER A 181 -21.25 -2.73 -36.58
C SER A 181 -22.06 -1.62 -37.27
N SER A 182 -21.59 -0.38 -37.24
CA SER A 182 -22.24 0.74 -37.93
C SER A 182 -21.98 0.77 -39.45
N SER A 183 -20.91 0.11 -39.93
CA SER A 183 -20.58 0.04 -41.36
C SER A 183 -21.27 -1.13 -42.09
N GLU A 184 -21.82 -2.13 -41.38
CA GLU A 184 -22.58 -3.23 -41.98
C GLU A 184 -24.05 -2.85 -42.31
N SER A 185 -24.51 -1.66 -41.90
CA SER A 185 -25.89 -1.18 -42.12
C SER A 185 -26.13 -0.40 -43.42
N GLU A 186 -25.10 -0.13 -44.24
CA GLU A 186 -25.27 0.63 -45.50
C GLU A 186 -25.10 -0.18 -46.80
N ASP A 187 -24.86 -1.49 -46.75
CA ASP A 187 -24.61 -2.32 -47.94
C ASP A 187 -25.71 -3.39 -48.22
N GLU A 188 -26.98 -3.01 -48.06
CA GLU A 188 -28.13 -3.80 -48.54
C GLU A 188 -28.47 -3.45 -50.01
N ALA A 189 -27.55 -3.75 -50.94
CA ALA A 189 -27.84 -3.71 -52.38
C ALA A 189 -26.91 -4.59 -53.23
N SER A 190 -26.71 -5.87 -52.92
CA SER A 190 -26.23 -6.84 -53.93
C SER A 190 -26.52 -8.31 -53.55
N PRO A 191 -27.33 -9.05 -54.34
CA PRO A 191 -27.61 -10.46 -54.08
C PRO A 191 -26.54 -11.32 -54.78
N ASN A 192 -25.48 -11.71 -54.07
CA ASN A 192 -24.59 -12.77 -54.57
C ASN A 192 -24.11 -13.71 -53.44
N PRO A 193 -24.70 -14.91 -53.28
CA PRO A 193 -24.61 -15.73 -52.07
C PRO A 193 -23.38 -16.67 -51.99
N GLN A 194 -22.18 -16.25 -52.44
CA GLN A 194 -21.01 -17.16 -52.49
C GLN A 194 -19.71 -16.68 -51.82
N LYS A 195 -19.69 -15.55 -51.09
CA LYS A 195 -18.48 -15.11 -50.35
C LYS A 195 -18.61 -15.01 -48.83
N GLN A 196 -19.73 -15.40 -48.23
CA GLN A 196 -19.92 -15.43 -46.77
C GLN A 196 -19.48 -16.76 -46.14
N ARG A 197 -18.21 -17.17 -46.27
CA ARG A 197 -17.77 -18.38 -45.57
C ARG A 197 -16.29 -18.49 -45.22
N LYS A 198 -15.59 -17.36 -45.01
CA LYS A 198 -14.23 -17.34 -44.44
C LYS A 198 -13.94 -16.04 -43.70
N LYS A 199 -14.52 -15.84 -42.51
CA LYS A 199 -13.99 -14.89 -41.50
C LYS A 199 -14.61 -15.04 -40.09
N ALA A 200 -15.11 -16.23 -39.75
CA ALA A 200 -15.68 -16.51 -38.43
C ALA A 200 -14.82 -17.46 -37.57
N GLU A 201 -13.53 -17.56 -37.86
CA GLU A 201 -12.60 -18.41 -37.11
C GLU A 201 -11.33 -17.62 -36.80
N GLY A 202 -11.27 -17.01 -35.61
CA GLY A 202 -10.01 -16.46 -35.11
C GLY A 202 -10.06 -15.20 -34.25
N SER A 203 -10.90 -15.13 -33.22
CA SER A 203 -10.51 -14.46 -31.95
C SER A 203 -11.55 -14.75 -30.86
N GLY A 204 -11.38 -15.86 -30.12
CA GLY A 204 -12.12 -16.14 -28.89
C GLY A 204 -11.68 -15.25 -27.72
N GLN A 205 -11.45 -13.95 -27.95
CA GLN A 205 -11.32 -12.98 -26.88
C GLN A 205 -12.71 -12.41 -26.64
N GLU A 206 -13.27 -12.65 -25.45
CA GLU A 206 -14.49 -11.98 -24.97
C GLU A 206 -14.35 -10.48 -25.26
N LYS A 207 -15.31 -9.94 -26.02
CA LYS A 207 -15.35 -8.51 -26.32
C LYS A 207 -15.72 -7.79 -25.04
N PRO A 208 -14.98 -6.73 -24.64
CA PRO A 208 -15.31 -5.99 -23.43
C PRO A 208 -16.69 -5.34 -23.59
N THR A 209 -17.60 -5.60 -22.64
CA THR A 209 -18.90 -4.93 -22.59
C THR A 209 -18.77 -3.50 -22.06
N GLU A 210 -19.76 -2.66 -22.34
CA GLU A 210 -19.80 -1.29 -21.80
C GLU A 210 -19.76 -1.27 -20.27
N GLU A 211 -20.49 -2.20 -19.61
CA GLU A 211 -20.44 -2.40 -18.15
C GLU A 211 -19.04 -2.80 -17.64
N GLN A 212 -18.28 -3.60 -18.41
CA GLN A 212 -16.91 -3.95 -18.04
C GLN A 212 -15.98 -2.74 -18.13
N VAL A 213 -16.16 -1.88 -19.12
CA VAL A 213 -15.39 -0.63 -19.26
C VAL A 213 -15.70 0.32 -18.11
N GLU A 214 -16.98 0.48 -17.75
CA GLU A 214 -17.40 1.31 -16.62
C GLU A 214 -16.78 0.82 -15.30
N ARG A 215 -16.83 -0.48 -15.01
CA ARG A 215 -16.17 -1.07 -13.83
C ARG A 215 -14.64 -0.87 -13.81
N MET A 216 -14.01 -0.84 -14.99
CA MET A 216 -12.57 -0.58 -15.09
C MET A 216 -12.25 0.90 -14.83
N GLU A 217 -13.13 1.80 -15.26
CA GLU A 217 -13.05 3.23 -15.00
C GLU A 217 -13.22 3.53 -13.50
N GLU A 218 -14.22 2.95 -12.83
CA GLU A 218 -14.39 3.06 -11.38
C GLU A 218 -13.15 2.61 -10.60
N LYS A 219 -12.55 1.47 -11.00
CA LYS A 219 -11.31 0.96 -10.38
C LYS A 219 -10.13 1.87 -10.61
N LEU A 220 -10.02 2.47 -11.80
CA LEU A 220 -8.95 3.40 -12.12
C LEU A 220 -9.07 4.69 -11.29
N GLU A 221 -10.27 5.24 -11.16
CA GLU A 221 -10.53 6.41 -10.32
C GLU A 221 -10.22 6.12 -8.85
N ALA A 222 -10.65 4.97 -8.33
CA ALA A 222 -10.29 4.54 -6.98
C ALA A 222 -8.76 4.47 -6.79
N ALA A 223 -8.04 3.89 -7.75
CA ALA A 223 -6.58 3.81 -7.70
C ALA A 223 -5.90 5.20 -7.75
N TYR A 224 -6.45 6.16 -8.50
CA TYR A 224 -5.96 7.54 -8.48
C TYR A 224 -6.20 8.24 -7.15
N VAL A 225 -7.35 8.00 -6.51
CA VAL A 225 -7.65 8.49 -5.17
C VAL A 225 -6.65 7.92 -4.16
N ASP A 226 -6.38 6.62 -4.21
CA ASP A 226 -5.42 5.96 -3.33
C ASP A 226 -3.98 6.46 -3.56
N GLN A 227 -3.58 6.66 -4.81
CA GLN A 227 -2.28 7.23 -5.16
C GLN A 227 -2.13 8.66 -4.61
N LYS A 228 -3.16 9.49 -4.78
CA LYS A 228 -3.19 10.85 -4.23
C LYS A 228 -3.11 10.82 -2.70
N ARG A 229 -3.92 9.98 -2.06
CA ARG A 229 -3.94 9.80 -0.59
C ARG A 229 -2.56 9.38 -0.07
N LEU A 230 -1.89 8.46 -0.76
CA LEU A 230 -0.53 8.01 -0.40
C LEU A 230 0.46 9.18 -0.37
N PHE A 231 0.51 10.00 -1.43
CA PHE A 231 1.40 11.16 -1.46
C PHE A 231 1.06 12.18 -0.38
N LEU A 232 -0.23 12.45 -0.14
CA LEU A 232 -0.65 13.36 0.92
C LEU A 232 -0.19 12.88 2.30
N ILE A 233 -0.36 11.60 2.63
CA ILE A 233 0.13 11.02 3.89
C ILE A 233 1.64 11.22 4.02
N ILE A 234 2.40 10.88 2.98
CA ILE A 234 3.87 10.97 3.00
C ILE A 234 4.32 12.41 3.24
N PHE A 235 3.80 13.37 2.46
CA PHE A 235 4.20 14.78 2.59
C PHE A 235 3.73 15.39 3.91
N GLN A 236 2.51 15.08 4.36
CA GLN A 236 2.03 15.53 5.66
C GLN A 236 2.91 15.00 6.81
N ARG A 237 3.34 13.73 6.75
CA ARG A 237 4.24 13.17 7.77
C ARG A 237 5.62 13.82 7.75
N PHE A 238 6.18 14.08 6.57
CA PHE A 238 7.43 14.85 6.46
C PHE A 238 7.31 16.25 7.05
N ILE A 239 6.26 17.00 6.67
CA ILE A 239 6.00 18.34 7.19
C ILE A 239 5.89 18.29 8.72
N MET A 240 5.11 17.36 9.26
CA MET A 240 4.91 17.23 10.69
C MET A 240 6.24 17.02 11.46
N ILE A 241 7.06 16.05 11.05
CA ILE A 241 8.30 15.74 11.78
C ILE A 241 9.39 16.82 11.58
N LEU A 242 9.46 17.43 10.40
CA LEU A 242 10.41 18.51 10.13
C LEU A 242 10.03 19.77 10.92
N SER A 243 8.74 20.14 10.92
CA SER A 243 8.24 21.26 11.72
C SER A 243 8.43 21.02 13.22
N GLU A 244 8.16 19.81 13.72
CA GLU A 244 8.42 19.46 15.12
C GLU A 244 9.90 19.66 15.50
N HIS A 245 10.82 19.21 14.63
CA HIS A 245 12.25 19.39 14.85
C HIS A 245 12.68 20.86 14.82
N LEU A 246 12.19 21.64 13.84
CA LEU A 246 12.51 23.06 13.70
C LEU A 246 12.03 23.86 14.92
N VAL A 247 10.78 23.65 15.33
CA VAL A 247 10.19 24.28 16.53
C VAL A 247 10.97 23.90 17.79
N LYS A 248 11.36 22.63 17.92
CA LYS A 248 12.15 22.16 19.07
C LYS A 248 13.54 22.80 19.10
N CYS A 249 14.21 22.94 17.96
CA CYS A 249 15.53 23.57 17.90
C CYS A 249 15.46 25.06 18.23
N ASP A 250 14.46 25.78 17.72
CA ASP A 250 14.20 27.19 18.04
C ASP A 250 13.93 27.37 19.55
N THR A 251 13.04 26.54 20.11
CA THR A 251 12.70 26.55 21.55
C THR A 251 13.92 26.30 22.43
N ASP A 252 14.78 25.36 22.03
CA ASP A 252 15.98 25.01 22.79
C ASP A 252 17.17 25.94 22.51
N GLY A 253 17.04 26.92 21.60
CA GLY A 253 18.13 27.81 21.18
C GLY A 253 19.30 27.07 20.52
N ARG A 254 19.02 25.96 19.83
CA ARG A 254 20.01 25.11 19.16
C ARG A 254 19.92 25.25 17.65
N ASP A 255 21.04 25.00 16.99
CA ASP A 255 21.06 24.93 15.52
C ASP A 255 20.18 23.76 15.04
N TYR A 256 19.31 24.06 14.07
CA TYR A 256 18.43 23.05 13.48
C TYR A 256 19.17 22.14 12.51
N ASP A 257 20.30 22.59 11.96
CA ASP A 257 21.05 21.92 10.90
C ASP A 257 21.87 20.72 11.41
N THR A 258 21.14 19.73 11.92
CA THR A 258 21.65 18.47 12.45
C THR A 258 21.76 17.41 11.36
N ASP A 259 22.53 16.35 11.62
CA ASP A 259 22.62 15.20 10.70
C ASP A 259 21.24 14.57 10.43
N TRP A 260 20.39 14.49 11.45
CA TRP A 260 19.01 14.01 11.31
C TRP A 260 18.19 14.93 10.41
N TYR A 261 18.32 16.25 10.55
CA TYR A 261 17.61 17.21 9.72
C TYR A 261 18.05 17.12 8.25
N ARG A 262 19.36 17.19 7.99
CA ARG A 262 19.93 17.07 6.62
C ARG A 262 19.50 15.77 5.95
N TRP A 263 19.50 14.67 6.69
CA TRP A 263 19.00 13.40 6.21
C TRP A 263 17.52 13.48 5.85
N THR A 264 16.68 13.96 6.77
CA THR A 264 15.23 13.97 6.62
C THR A 264 14.77 14.89 5.50
N ILE A 265 15.32 16.10 5.41
CA ILE A 265 15.03 17.04 4.33
C ILE A 265 15.52 16.50 2.98
N GLY A 266 16.67 15.81 2.96
CA GLY A 266 17.16 15.11 1.77
C GLY A 266 16.25 13.96 1.33
N ARG A 267 15.58 13.28 2.26
CA ARG A 267 14.58 12.24 1.94
C ARG A 267 13.29 12.81 1.39
N LEU A 268 12.85 13.97 1.89
CA LEU A 268 11.74 14.72 1.29
C LEU A 268 12.08 15.10 -0.16
N GLN A 269 13.25 15.69 -0.40
CA GLN A 269 13.76 16.01 -1.74
C GLN A 269 13.79 14.76 -2.64
N GLN A 270 14.26 13.62 -2.12
CA GLN A 270 14.31 12.38 -2.87
C GLN A 270 12.93 11.92 -3.35
N VAL A 271 11.87 12.06 -2.53
CA VAL A 271 10.50 11.71 -2.94
C VAL A 271 10.06 12.56 -4.12
N PHE A 272 10.28 13.88 -4.07
CA PHE A 272 9.99 14.77 -5.19
C PHE A 272 10.75 14.38 -6.45
N MET A 273 12.05 14.13 -6.35
CA MET A 273 12.90 13.85 -7.51
C MET A 273 12.62 12.49 -8.14
N MET A 274 12.40 11.45 -7.33
CA MET A 274 12.24 10.08 -7.83
C MET A 274 10.84 9.82 -8.41
N HIS A 275 9.81 10.55 -7.94
CA HIS A 275 8.42 10.37 -8.34
C HIS A 275 7.83 11.64 -8.97
N HIS A 276 8.69 12.48 -9.58
CA HIS A 276 8.33 13.82 -10.05
C HIS A 276 7.12 13.80 -10.99
N GLU A 277 7.02 12.82 -11.90
CA GLU A 277 5.93 12.74 -12.87
C GLU A 277 4.56 12.56 -12.21
N GLN A 278 4.51 11.77 -11.13
CA GLN A 278 3.28 11.49 -10.41
C GLN A 278 2.96 12.63 -9.44
N VAL A 279 3.96 13.14 -8.73
CA VAL A 279 3.79 14.27 -7.80
C VAL A 279 3.31 15.53 -8.54
N GLN A 280 3.80 15.77 -9.75
CA GLN A 280 3.39 16.93 -10.57
C GLN A 280 1.88 16.96 -10.81
N LYS A 281 1.23 15.80 -10.99
CA LYS A 281 -0.22 15.71 -11.21
C LYS A 281 -1.03 16.24 -10.03
N TYR A 282 -0.43 16.24 -8.84
CA TYR A 282 -1.05 16.68 -7.60
C TYR A 282 -0.51 18.00 -7.08
N SER A 283 0.38 18.68 -7.83
CA SER A 283 1.08 19.90 -7.39
C SER A 283 0.13 20.98 -6.88
N SER A 284 -1.00 21.22 -7.56
CA SER A 284 -2.00 22.21 -7.14
C SER A 284 -2.68 21.84 -5.81
N THR A 285 -2.90 20.56 -5.55
CA THR A 285 -3.44 20.11 -4.26
C THR A 285 -2.37 20.23 -3.17
N LEU A 286 -1.13 19.88 -3.48
CA LEU A 286 -0.01 19.96 -2.54
C LEU A 286 0.24 21.41 -2.12
N GLU A 287 0.27 22.35 -3.08
CA GLU A 287 0.43 23.78 -2.83
C GLU A 287 -0.72 24.36 -2.00
N SER A 288 -1.97 23.96 -2.27
CA SER A 288 -3.14 24.51 -1.58
C SER A 288 -3.42 23.91 -0.20
N LEU A 289 -2.99 22.67 0.07
CA LEU A 289 -3.32 21.96 1.32
C LEU A 289 -2.13 21.70 2.25
N LEU A 290 -0.90 21.58 1.72
CA LEU A 290 0.26 21.12 2.50
C LEU A 290 1.43 22.11 2.48
N PHE A 291 1.80 22.62 1.31
CA PHE A 291 2.92 23.53 1.09
C PHE A 291 2.42 24.96 0.91
N THR A 292 1.66 25.42 1.90
CA THR A 292 1.07 26.75 1.95
C THR A 292 2.08 27.78 2.46
N SER A 293 1.77 29.08 2.29
CA SER A 293 2.69 30.19 2.63
C SER A 293 3.03 30.32 4.12
N ASP A 294 2.25 29.69 4.99
CA ASP A 294 2.45 29.61 6.44
C ASP A 294 3.37 28.46 6.88
N LEU A 295 3.74 27.55 5.96
CA LEU A 295 4.72 26.52 6.24
C LEU A 295 6.12 27.12 6.42
N ASP A 296 6.92 26.50 7.29
CA ASP A 296 8.31 26.93 7.53
C ASP A 296 9.09 27.05 6.21
N PRO A 297 9.81 28.18 5.99
CA PRO A 297 10.51 28.43 4.73
C PRO A 297 11.49 27.34 4.32
N HIS A 298 12.13 26.66 5.27
CA HIS A 298 13.11 25.61 4.95
C HIS A 298 12.46 24.37 4.33
N ILE A 299 11.23 24.06 4.74
CA ILE A 299 10.46 22.94 4.18
C ILE A 299 9.83 23.38 2.86
N LEU A 300 9.27 24.58 2.82
CA LEU A 300 8.61 25.14 1.65
C LEU A 300 9.59 25.31 0.46
N ASP A 301 10.85 25.68 0.74
CA ASP A 301 11.87 25.83 -0.30
C ASP A 301 12.12 24.53 -1.08
N VAL A 302 12.02 23.36 -0.44
CA VAL A 302 12.12 22.06 -1.14
C VAL A 302 11.02 21.91 -2.20
N PHE A 303 9.80 22.33 -1.88
CA PHE A 303 8.69 22.30 -2.83
C PHE A 303 8.87 23.32 -3.96
N HIS A 304 9.33 24.53 -3.66
CA HIS A 304 9.65 25.54 -4.66
C HIS A 304 10.79 25.10 -5.60
N GLN A 305 11.84 24.48 -5.08
CA GLN A 305 12.90 23.90 -5.89
C GLN A 305 12.35 22.84 -6.85
N PHE A 306 11.44 21.99 -6.37
CA PHE A 306 10.76 21.00 -7.21
C PHE A 306 9.92 21.64 -8.32
N THR A 307 9.09 22.64 -8.00
CA THR A 307 8.26 23.32 -9.01
C THR A 307 9.10 24.10 -10.02
N ALA A 308 10.23 24.66 -9.60
CA ALA A 308 11.17 25.37 -10.47
C ALA A 308 11.84 24.48 -11.54
N LEU A 309 11.90 23.16 -11.35
CA LEU A 309 12.44 22.24 -12.38
C LEU A 309 11.61 22.21 -13.67
N ARG A 310 10.41 22.81 -13.67
CA ARG A 310 9.50 22.85 -14.81
C ARG A 310 8.93 24.24 -15.11
N ALA A 311 9.39 25.27 -14.38
CA ALA A 311 9.11 26.68 -14.70
C ALA A 311 10.00 27.15 -15.85
#